data_AF-Q4CKS7-F1
#
_entry.id   AF-Q4CKS7-F1
#
_cell.length_a   1.000
_cell.length_b   1.000
_cell.length_c   1.000
_cell.angle_alpha   90.00
_cell.angle_beta   90.00
_cell.angle_gamma   90.00
#
_symmetry.space_group_name_H-M   'P 1'
#
loop_
_entity.id
_entity.type
_entity.pdbx_description
1 polymer ?
#
loop_
_entity_poly.entity_id
_entity_poly.type
_entity_poly.pdbx_seq_one_letter_code
_entity_poly.pdbx_strand_id
1 'polypeptide(L)'
;IMKQLPQEAKRFAMIDKAWQKIMNKANEMPNVLEFCYENELLQNLPNLKEQLDECQRKLSLYLEQKRNLFPRFYFVSDTVLLEILSQASDPQSIQPHLASIFDGLASVRFERIKPKEAGAQPYFQIVEMISGEGESLMMREPTPCVGNVEDWLNRLCAGMTATVREVVKASVTELSTLLGNTNYLGSIIERYPAQVSLLMLQFFWTADVTECITKGVMRARGKESASSRAKCDSVKNYLVNLTTSAELERQPKRMRTNVETLITIQVHQQEVFIDLQKASIKELTHFDWLKQARFYYKPERNLTIISIADSDTEYCNEYLGVKERLVITPLTDRCYITLSQALAMYMGGAPAGPAGTGKTETTKDLARTYGKFCVVFNCSDQLDRHAMGKIIRGLSQANAWGCFDEFNRIDLPVLSVVAQQVSCVLQALKQHKEKFIFIDGQVTDLMPGVGFFITMNPGYAGRQELPENLKILFRGVTMMIPDRQTIMKVKL
;
A
#
# COMPACT_ATOMS: atom_id res chain seq x y z
N ILE A 1 -18.71 -15.54 14.46
CA ILE A 1 -19.99 -14.97 13.95
C ILE A 1 -21.21 -15.42 14.76
N MET A 2 -21.55 -16.72 14.84
CA MET A 2 -22.78 -17.19 15.54
C MET A 2 -22.95 -16.68 16.98
N LYS A 3 -21.85 -16.59 17.75
CA LYS A 3 -21.88 -16.04 19.12
C LYS A 3 -22.22 -14.55 19.17
N GLN A 4 -21.91 -13.79 18.11
CA GLN A 4 -22.17 -12.35 18.03
C GLN A 4 -23.52 -12.04 17.36
N LEU A 5 -24.05 -12.97 16.55
CA LEU A 5 -25.37 -12.87 15.91
C LEU A 5 -26.23 -14.12 16.19
N PRO A 6 -26.56 -14.42 17.46
CA PRO A 6 -27.21 -15.68 17.83
C PRO A 6 -28.64 -15.81 17.29
N GLN A 7 -29.38 -14.70 17.21
CA GLN A 7 -30.76 -14.69 16.73
C GLN A 7 -30.80 -14.94 15.22
N GLU A 8 -29.93 -14.29 14.47
CA GLU A 8 -29.79 -14.39 13.03
C GLU A 8 -29.24 -15.75 12.62
N ALA A 9 -28.32 -16.33 13.40
CA ALA A 9 -27.85 -17.69 13.18
C ALA A 9 -28.99 -18.71 13.36
N LYS A 10 -29.82 -18.55 14.40
CA LYS A 10 -31.01 -19.40 14.59
C LYS A 10 -32.02 -19.22 13.46
N ARG A 11 -32.27 -17.98 13.04
CA ARG A 11 -33.17 -17.67 11.91
C ARG A 11 -32.66 -18.29 10.61
N PHE A 12 -31.39 -18.10 10.28
CA PHE A 12 -30.77 -18.68 9.09
C PHE A 12 -30.86 -20.21 9.08
N ALA A 13 -30.58 -20.88 10.22
CA ALA A 13 -30.73 -22.34 10.31
C ALA A 13 -32.18 -22.83 10.09
N MET A 14 -33.18 -22.04 10.51
CA MET A 14 -34.59 -22.35 10.22
C MET A 14 -34.92 -22.18 8.74
N ILE A 15 -34.43 -21.11 8.11
CA ILE A 15 -34.59 -20.85 6.67
C ILE A 15 -33.94 -21.97 5.85
N ASP A 16 -32.68 -22.30 6.13
CA ASP A 16 -31.92 -23.35 5.43
C ASP A 16 -32.64 -24.70 5.51
N LYS A 17 -33.10 -25.09 6.70
CA LYS A 17 -33.88 -26.32 6.90
C LYS A 17 -35.21 -26.32 6.13
N ALA A 18 -35.89 -25.17 6.05
CA ALA A 18 -37.12 -25.04 5.28
C ALA A 18 -36.85 -25.12 3.77
N TRP A 19 -35.79 -24.46 3.30
CA TRP A 19 -35.36 -24.48 1.90
C TRP A 19 -34.96 -25.89 1.44
N GLN A 20 -34.17 -26.61 2.23
CA GLN A 20 -33.79 -28.01 1.92
C GLN A 20 -35.01 -28.92 1.78
N LYS A 21 -36.04 -28.75 2.62
CA LYS A 21 -37.30 -29.51 2.49
C LYS A 21 -38.02 -29.22 1.18
N ILE A 22 -38.09 -27.94 0.78
CA ILE A 22 -38.71 -27.53 -0.49
C ILE A 22 -37.95 -28.16 -1.66
N MET A 23 -36.61 -28.09 -1.64
CA MET A 23 -35.77 -28.65 -2.70
C MET A 23 -35.87 -30.18 -2.80
N ASN A 24 -35.92 -30.89 -1.67
CA ASN A 24 -36.11 -32.35 -1.67
C ASN A 24 -37.47 -32.74 -2.26
N LYS A 25 -38.55 -32.05 -1.88
CA LYS A 25 -39.87 -32.27 -2.46
C LYS A 25 -39.92 -31.97 -3.95
N ALA A 26 -39.26 -30.91 -4.40
CA ALA A 26 -39.16 -30.58 -5.82
C ALA A 26 -38.43 -31.68 -6.61
N ASN A 27 -37.45 -32.33 -6.00
CA ASN A 27 -36.74 -33.46 -6.59
C ASN A 27 -37.60 -34.74 -6.62
N GLU A 28 -38.47 -34.94 -5.63
CA GLU A 28 -39.43 -36.06 -5.58
C GLU A 28 -40.60 -35.89 -6.57
N MET A 29 -41.00 -34.64 -6.85
CA MET A 29 -42.12 -34.29 -7.73
C MET A 29 -41.63 -33.56 -8.99
N PRO A 30 -41.21 -34.27 -10.04
CA PRO A 30 -40.66 -33.66 -11.26
C PRO A 30 -41.70 -32.86 -12.07
N ASN A 31 -43.00 -33.11 -11.86
CA ASN A 31 -44.05 -32.31 -12.49
C ASN A 31 -44.17 -30.95 -11.78
N VAL A 32 -43.71 -29.90 -12.46
CA VAL A 32 -43.68 -28.52 -11.93
C VAL A 32 -45.06 -27.99 -11.55
N LEU A 33 -46.12 -28.34 -12.30
CA LEU A 33 -47.46 -27.86 -12.01
C LEU A 33 -48.01 -28.52 -10.74
N GLU A 34 -47.79 -29.82 -10.60
CA GLU A 34 -48.17 -30.60 -9.43
C GLU A 34 -47.43 -30.10 -8.19
N PHE A 35 -46.11 -29.95 -8.27
CA PHE A 35 -45.29 -29.43 -7.19
C PHE A 35 -45.72 -28.02 -6.74
N CYS A 36 -45.95 -27.11 -7.68
CA CYS A 36 -46.36 -25.73 -7.37
C CYS A 36 -47.80 -25.63 -6.85
N TYR A 37 -48.69 -26.54 -7.23
CA TYR A 37 -50.08 -26.56 -6.77
C TYR A 37 -50.23 -27.19 -5.39
N GLU A 38 -49.51 -28.29 -5.11
CA GLU A 38 -49.61 -29.02 -3.85
C GLU A 38 -48.77 -28.42 -2.71
N ASN A 39 -47.75 -27.62 -3.03
CA ASN A 39 -46.92 -26.97 -2.03
C ASN A 39 -47.31 -25.49 -1.93
N GLU A 40 -47.57 -25.00 -0.72
CA GLU A 40 -47.91 -23.59 -0.41
C GLU A 40 -46.72 -22.63 -0.62
N LEU A 41 -46.00 -22.75 -1.74
CA LEU A 41 -44.80 -22.00 -2.08
C LEU A 41 -45.10 -20.51 -2.20
N LEU A 42 -46.29 -20.15 -2.68
CA LEU A 42 -46.72 -18.75 -2.81
C LEU A 42 -46.74 -18.02 -1.45
N GLN A 43 -47.02 -18.73 -0.36
CA GLN A 43 -47.00 -18.16 0.99
C GLN A 43 -45.62 -18.34 1.66
N ASN A 44 -44.99 -19.50 1.47
CA ASN A 44 -43.75 -19.85 2.15
C ASN A 44 -42.51 -19.14 1.59
N LEU A 45 -42.36 -19.05 0.26
CA LEU A 45 -41.16 -18.48 -0.36
C LEU A 45 -40.99 -16.97 -0.05
N PRO A 46 -42.05 -16.13 -0.10
CA PRO A 46 -41.91 -14.72 0.28
C PRO A 46 -41.49 -14.53 1.74
N ASN A 47 -42.04 -15.33 2.66
CA ASN A 47 -41.65 -15.28 4.08
C ASN A 47 -40.19 -15.71 4.30
N LEU A 48 -39.74 -16.80 3.63
CA LEU A 48 -38.33 -17.20 3.69
C LEU A 48 -37.41 -16.12 3.13
N LYS A 49 -37.81 -15.47 2.03
CA LYS A 49 -37.07 -14.36 1.44
C LYS A 49 -36.97 -13.17 2.41
N GLU A 50 -38.08 -12.73 3.00
CA GLU A 50 -38.10 -11.62 3.94
C GLU A 50 -37.17 -11.87 5.15
N GLN A 51 -37.22 -13.08 5.71
CA GLN A 51 -36.35 -13.47 6.81
C GLN A 51 -34.87 -13.54 6.40
N LEU A 52 -34.58 -13.98 5.17
CA LEU A 52 -33.22 -14.02 4.62
C LEU A 52 -32.68 -12.61 4.38
N ASP A 53 -33.49 -11.71 3.83
CA ASP A 53 -33.15 -10.31 3.62
C ASP A 53 -32.86 -9.61 4.96
N GLU A 54 -33.59 -9.96 6.03
CA GLU A 54 -33.32 -9.46 7.38
C GLU A 54 -31.98 -9.99 7.93
N CYS A 55 -31.69 -11.28 7.75
CA CYS A 55 -30.38 -11.87 8.10
C CYS A 55 -29.25 -11.18 7.34
N GLN A 56 -29.41 -10.93 6.04
CA GLN A 56 -28.41 -10.25 5.22
C GLN A 56 -28.16 -8.82 5.72
N ARG A 57 -29.21 -8.05 6.00
CA ARG A 57 -29.09 -6.68 6.53
C ARG A 57 -28.32 -6.65 7.86
N LYS A 58 -28.62 -7.56 8.77
CA LYS A 58 -27.93 -7.67 10.07
C LYS A 58 -26.47 -8.08 9.91
N LEU A 59 -26.19 -9.00 8.97
CA LEU A 59 -24.83 -9.38 8.63
C LEU A 59 -24.04 -8.21 8.04
N SER A 60 -24.62 -7.42 7.14
CA SER A 60 -23.97 -6.24 6.58
C SER A 60 -23.63 -5.20 7.66
N LEU A 61 -24.53 -4.95 8.61
CA LEU A 61 -24.25 -4.06 9.76
C LEU A 61 -23.13 -4.60 10.64
N TYR A 62 -23.10 -5.91 10.87
CA TYR A 62 -22.03 -6.57 11.61
C TYR A 62 -20.67 -6.43 10.93
N LEU A 63 -20.59 -6.69 9.63
CA LEU A 63 -19.37 -6.52 8.84
C LEU A 63 -18.91 -5.06 8.86
N GLU A 64 -19.82 -4.10 8.77
CA GLU A 64 -19.51 -2.68 8.86
C GLU A 64 -18.91 -2.30 10.22
N GLN A 65 -19.41 -2.86 11.33
CA GLN A 65 -18.81 -2.67 12.65
C GLN A 65 -17.38 -3.22 12.70
N LYS A 66 -17.14 -4.40 12.12
CA LYS A 66 -15.78 -4.98 12.07
C LYS A 66 -14.82 -4.16 11.22
N ARG A 67 -15.31 -3.62 10.10
CA ARG A 67 -14.54 -2.71 9.24
C ARG A 67 -14.15 -1.41 9.96
N ASN A 68 -15.03 -0.84 10.78
CA ASN A 68 -14.69 0.34 11.59
C ASN A 68 -13.63 0.03 12.66
N LEU A 69 -13.61 -1.19 13.21
CA LEU A 69 -12.59 -1.60 14.19
C LEU A 69 -11.23 -1.86 13.54
N PHE A 70 -11.18 -2.43 12.34
CA PHE A 70 -9.96 -2.59 11.57
C PHE A 70 -10.16 -2.12 10.11
N PRO A 71 -9.85 -0.85 9.82
CA PRO A 71 -10.17 -0.20 8.54
C PRO A 71 -9.64 -0.89 7.27
N ARG A 72 -8.58 -1.70 7.36
CA ARG A 72 -8.10 -2.45 6.19
C ARG A 72 -9.09 -3.52 5.72
N PHE A 73 -10.06 -3.92 6.53
CA PHE A 73 -11.17 -4.77 6.11
C PHE A 73 -12.14 -4.12 5.11
N TYR A 74 -12.06 -2.80 4.89
CA TYR A 74 -12.77 -2.16 3.77
C TYR A 74 -12.20 -2.55 2.40
N PHE A 75 -10.99 -3.12 2.36
CA PHE A 75 -10.28 -3.42 1.10
C PHE A 75 -10.47 -4.87 0.64
N VAL A 76 -11.16 -5.68 1.43
CA VAL A 76 -11.50 -7.07 1.10
C VAL A 76 -13.00 -7.21 0.88
N SER A 77 -13.38 -8.19 0.05
CA SER A 77 -14.79 -8.50 -0.21
C SER A 77 -15.48 -9.04 1.05
N ASP A 78 -16.81 -8.95 1.08
CA ASP A 78 -17.61 -9.50 2.18
C ASP A 78 -17.33 -11.01 2.37
N THR A 79 -17.10 -11.76 1.28
CA THR A 79 -16.75 -13.19 1.31
C THR A 79 -15.44 -13.43 2.06
N VAL A 80 -14.37 -12.73 1.68
CA VAL A 80 -13.05 -12.87 2.33
C VAL A 80 -13.11 -12.44 3.79
N LEU A 81 -13.83 -11.35 4.08
CA LEU A 81 -14.00 -10.89 5.46
C LEU A 81 -14.75 -11.92 6.32
N LEU A 82 -15.79 -12.56 5.78
CA LEU A 82 -16.52 -13.61 6.48
C LEU A 82 -15.64 -14.84 6.76
N GLU A 83 -14.77 -15.22 5.81
CA GLU A 83 -13.79 -16.30 6.02
C GLU A 83 -12.89 -16.00 7.22
N ILE A 84 -12.27 -14.81 7.25
CA ILE A 84 -11.44 -14.34 8.37
C ILE A 84 -12.21 -14.38 9.69
N LEU A 85 -13.42 -13.82 9.73
CA LEU A 85 -14.23 -13.72 10.95
C LEU A 85 -14.80 -15.06 11.41
N SER A 86 -14.96 -16.03 10.50
CA SER A 86 -15.46 -17.36 10.81
C SER A 86 -14.43 -18.22 11.55
N GLN A 87 -13.15 -18.02 11.27
CA GLN A 87 -12.02 -18.77 11.85
C GLN A 87 -11.21 -17.98 12.88
N ALA A 88 -11.69 -16.79 13.27
CA ALA A 88 -10.99 -15.85 14.16
C ALA A 88 -10.58 -16.40 15.55
N SER A 89 -11.09 -17.57 15.97
CA SER A 89 -10.65 -18.25 17.19
C SER A 89 -9.28 -18.89 17.06
N ASP A 90 -8.83 -19.20 15.84
CA ASP A 90 -7.47 -19.66 15.55
C ASP A 90 -6.70 -18.55 14.82
N PRO A 91 -5.77 -17.85 15.49
CA PRO A 91 -4.96 -16.82 14.86
C PRO A 91 -4.19 -17.29 13.63
N GLN A 92 -3.85 -18.58 13.52
CA GLN A 92 -3.08 -19.10 12.39
C GLN A 92 -3.89 -19.12 11.08
N SER A 93 -5.23 -19.11 11.17
CA SER A 93 -6.13 -19.08 10.02
C SER A 93 -6.04 -17.80 9.18
N ILE A 94 -5.44 -16.73 9.70
CA ILE A 94 -5.29 -15.45 8.98
C ILE A 94 -4.29 -15.52 7.83
N GLN A 95 -3.33 -16.46 7.87
CA GLN A 95 -2.20 -16.55 6.94
C GLN A 95 -2.57 -16.36 5.45
N PRO A 96 -3.57 -17.07 4.88
CA PRO A 96 -3.95 -16.90 3.47
C PRO A 96 -4.49 -15.51 3.13
N HIS A 97 -4.90 -14.72 4.11
CA HIS A 97 -5.52 -13.41 3.91
C HIS A 97 -4.57 -12.24 4.20
N LEU A 98 -3.39 -12.45 4.79
CA LEU A 98 -2.48 -11.36 5.16
C LEU A 98 -2.09 -10.48 3.95
N ALA A 99 -1.78 -11.10 2.80
CA ALA A 99 -1.43 -10.38 1.58
C ALA A 99 -2.58 -9.53 1.00
N SER A 100 -3.83 -9.73 1.46
CA SER A 100 -4.97 -8.91 1.04
C SER A 100 -5.15 -7.64 1.89
N ILE A 101 -4.55 -7.59 3.08
CA ILE A 101 -4.66 -6.48 4.04
C ILE A 101 -3.30 -5.84 4.38
N PHE A 102 -2.21 -6.35 3.83
CA PHE A 102 -0.84 -5.82 3.92
C PHE A 102 -0.16 -5.92 2.56
N ASP A 103 0.76 -5.01 2.24
CA ASP A 103 1.49 -5.06 0.94
C ASP A 103 2.60 -6.13 0.97
N GLY A 104 3.50 -6.04 1.95
CA GLY A 104 4.69 -6.88 2.03
C GLY A 104 4.58 -8.10 2.93
N LEU A 105 3.47 -8.28 3.64
CA LEU A 105 3.32 -9.36 4.63
C LEU A 105 2.53 -10.53 4.06
N ALA A 106 3.24 -11.58 3.63
CA ALA A 106 2.62 -12.79 3.08
C ALA A 106 2.30 -13.81 4.18
N SER A 107 3.19 -13.95 5.17
CA SER A 107 2.94 -14.82 6.32
C SER A 107 3.65 -14.31 7.58
N VAL A 108 3.31 -14.90 8.73
CA VAL A 108 3.94 -14.61 10.02
C VAL A 108 4.30 -15.90 10.75
N ARG A 109 5.34 -15.87 11.59
CA ARG A 109 5.63 -16.98 12.50
C ARG A 109 4.90 -16.79 13.82
N PHE A 110 4.08 -17.79 14.17
CA PHE A 110 3.41 -17.85 15.46
C PHE A 110 4.23 -18.66 16.47
N GLU A 111 4.23 -18.19 17.71
CA GLU A 111 4.73 -18.93 18.85
C GLU A 111 3.60 -19.12 19.87
N ARG A 112 3.48 -20.33 20.43
CA ARG A 112 2.49 -20.65 21.46
C ARG A 112 3.08 -20.37 22.84
N ILE A 113 2.49 -19.43 23.56
CA ILE A 113 2.91 -19.03 24.90
C ILE A 113 2.05 -19.71 25.94
N LYS A 114 2.71 -20.30 26.95
CA LYS A 114 2.09 -20.78 28.20
C LYS A 114 2.44 -19.79 29.30
N PRO A 115 1.52 -18.92 29.73
CA PRO A 115 1.78 -17.98 30.81
C PRO A 115 2.15 -18.72 32.11
N LYS A 116 3.00 -18.09 32.93
CA LYS A 116 3.40 -18.64 34.25
C LYS A 116 2.34 -18.43 35.32
N GLU A 117 1.43 -17.48 35.11
CA GLU A 117 0.39 -17.10 36.07
C GLU A 117 -0.68 -18.20 36.21
N ALA A 118 -1.02 -18.54 37.45
CA ALA A 118 -2.04 -19.56 37.73
C ALA A 118 -3.41 -19.13 37.17
N GLY A 119 -3.99 -19.97 36.31
CA GLY A 119 -5.29 -19.72 35.68
C GLY A 119 -5.25 -19.04 34.32
N ALA A 120 -4.08 -18.54 33.88
CA ALA A 120 -3.93 -17.93 32.57
C ALA A 120 -3.92 -18.97 31.44
N GLN A 121 -4.69 -18.71 30.37
CA GLN A 121 -4.82 -19.62 29.24
C GLN A 121 -3.65 -19.44 28.25
N PRO A 122 -3.19 -20.51 27.59
CA PRO A 122 -2.18 -20.39 26.54
C PRO A 122 -2.73 -19.60 25.35
N TYR A 123 -1.88 -18.80 24.73
CA TYR A 123 -2.23 -17.96 23.58
C TYR A 123 -1.12 -17.99 22.52
N PHE A 124 -1.40 -17.48 21.33
CA PHE A 124 -0.41 -17.32 20.26
C PHE A 124 0.11 -15.88 20.20
N GLN A 125 1.38 -15.71 19.87
CA GLN A 125 1.96 -14.41 19.53
C GLN A 125 2.70 -14.48 18.20
N ILE A 126 2.74 -13.37 17.47
CA ILE A 126 3.51 -13.22 16.24
C ILE A 126 4.91 -12.72 16.62
N VAL A 127 5.93 -13.44 16.18
CA VAL A 127 7.35 -13.12 16.49
C VAL A 127 8.17 -12.73 15.26
N GLU A 128 7.68 -13.05 14.06
CA GLU A 128 8.40 -12.82 12.81
C GLU A 128 7.42 -12.54 11.68
N MET A 129 7.76 -11.57 10.83
CA MET A 129 7.08 -11.21 9.60
C MET A 129 7.81 -11.82 8.41
N ILE A 130 7.07 -12.32 7.42
CA ILE A 130 7.64 -13.00 6.25
C ILE A 130 7.02 -12.43 4.96
N SER A 131 7.86 -11.99 4.03
CA SER A 131 7.43 -11.47 2.73
C SER A 131 7.06 -12.57 1.74
N GLY A 132 6.42 -12.19 0.63
CA GLY A 132 6.06 -13.14 -0.44
C GLY A 132 7.28 -13.82 -1.08
N GLU A 133 8.42 -13.14 -1.03
CA GLU A 133 9.72 -13.60 -1.54
C GLU A 133 10.50 -14.40 -0.49
N GLY A 134 9.95 -14.58 0.72
CA GLY A 134 10.55 -15.34 1.81
C GLY A 134 11.63 -14.58 2.57
N GLU A 135 11.69 -13.24 2.47
CA GLU A 135 12.45 -12.45 3.43
C GLU A 135 11.75 -12.51 4.78
N SER A 136 12.51 -12.69 5.86
CA SER A 136 11.97 -12.70 7.22
C SER A 136 12.55 -11.57 8.06
N LEU A 137 11.69 -11.01 8.91
CA LEU A 137 12.03 -9.91 9.81
C LEU A 137 11.45 -10.20 11.21
N MET A 138 12.35 -10.33 12.18
CA MET A 138 11.96 -10.51 13.59
C MET A 138 11.28 -9.26 14.13
N MET A 139 10.15 -9.45 14.81
CA MET A 139 9.42 -8.37 15.47
C MET A 139 10.25 -7.80 16.61
N ARG A 140 10.30 -6.47 16.74
CA ARG A 140 10.95 -5.79 17.88
C ARG A 140 10.35 -6.27 19.21
N GLU A 141 9.02 -6.36 19.26
CA GLU A 141 8.26 -6.92 20.36
C GLU A 141 7.27 -7.94 19.79
N PRO A 142 7.21 -9.17 20.33
CA PRO A 142 6.21 -10.14 19.94
C PRO A 142 4.79 -9.57 20.08
N THR A 143 3.94 -9.76 19.07
CA THR A 143 2.57 -9.24 19.08
C THR A 143 1.60 -10.31 19.57
N PRO A 144 0.95 -10.15 20.75
CA PRO A 144 -0.01 -11.13 21.25
C PRO A 144 -1.31 -11.14 20.42
N CYS A 145 -1.71 -12.32 19.97
CA CYS A 145 -2.96 -12.56 19.25
C CYS A 145 -4.10 -12.89 20.23
N VAL A 146 -4.39 -11.96 21.15
CA VAL A 146 -5.40 -12.12 22.22
C VAL A 146 -6.59 -11.19 21.96
N GLY A 147 -7.81 -11.63 22.24
CA GLY A 147 -9.02 -10.84 21.98
C GLY A 147 -9.53 -11.03 20.55
N ASN A 148 -10.26 -10.05 20.01
CA ASN A 148 -10.82 -10.18 18.66
C ASN A 148 -9.74 -10.00 17.58
N VAL A 149 -10.03 -10.52 16.38
CA VAL A 149 -9.12 -10.43 15.23
C VAL A 149 -8.76 -9.00 14.87
N GLU A 150 -9.71 -8.08 14.97
CA GLU A 150 -9.49 -6.65 14.72
C GLU A 150 -8.49 -6.04 15.71
N ASP A 151 -8.58 -6.43 16.99
CA ASP A 151 -7.78 -5.86 18.07
C ASP A 151 -6.30 -6.25 17.90
N TRP A 152 -6.01 -7.53 17.65
CA TRP A 152 -4.64 -7.97 17.46
C TRP A 152 -4.09 -7.65 16.06
N LEU A 153 -4.91 -7.51 15.02
CA LEU A 153 -4.46 -6.99 13.72
C LEU A 153 -4.04 -5.52 13.81
N ASN A 154 -4.75 -4.69 14.57
CA ASN A 154 -4.31 -3.33 14.86
C ASN A 154 -2.96 -3.30 15.59
N ARG A 155 -2.78 -4.19 16.58
CA ARG A 155 -1.47 -4.35 17.24
C ARG A 155 -0.38 -4.83 16.29
N LEU A 156 -0.71 -5.72 15.35
CA LEU A 156 0.23 -6.17 14.32
C LEU A 156 0.67 -5.02 13.42
N CYS A 157 -0.25 -4.17 12.96
CA CYS A 157 0.08 -2.96 12.19
C CYS A 157 1.03 -2.03 12.97
N ALA A 158 0.73 -1.76 14.24
CA ALA A 158 1.57 -0.91 15.09
C ALA A 158 2.93 -1.55 15.37
N GLY A 159 2.97 -2.85 15.68
CA GLY A 159 4.21 -3.60 15.94
C GLY A 159 5.09 -3.72 14.69
N MET A 160 4.50 -3.94 13.52
CA MET A 160 5.18 -3.97 12.22
C MET A 160 5.86 -2.63 11.93
N THR A 161 5.12 -1.52 11.98
CA THR A 161 5.67 -0.19 11.71
C THR A 161 6.74 0.22 12.72
N ALA A 162 6.55 -0.13 14.01
CA ALA A 162 7.56 0.09 15.05
C ALA A 162 8.83 -0.75 14.82
N THR A 163 8.68 -1.99 14.35
CA THR A 163 9.82 -2.87 14.03
C THR A 163 10.64 -2.31 12.89
N VAL A 164 9.99 -1.97 11.76
CA VAL A 164 10.68 -1.36 10.60
C VAL A 164 11.38 -0.05 11.00
N ARG A 165 10.72 0.81 11.78
CA ARG A 165 11.31 2.06 12.28
C ARG A 165 12.58 1.81 13.12
N GLU A 166 12.57 0.80 13.99
CA GLU A 166 13.76 0.46 14.81
C GLU A 166 14.91 -0.09 13.94
N VAL A 167 14.60 -0.92 12.94
CA VAL A 167 15.62 -1.42 12.01
C VAL A 167 16.22 -0.28 11.18
N VAL A 168 15.39 0.67 10.71
CA VAL A 168 15.87 1.88 10.04
C VAL A 168 16.79 2.68 10.96
N LYS A 169 16.37 2.97 12.20
CA LYS A 169 17.20 3.66 13.20
C LYS A 169 18.55 2.98 13.41
N ALA A 170 18.56 1.65 13.56
CA ALA A 170 19.80 0.89 13.71
C ALA A 170 20.69 1.02 12.48
N SER A 171 20.13 0.89 11.27
CA SER A 171 20.88 1.01 10.02
C SER A 171 21.52 2.39 9.81
N VAL A 172 20.81 3.47 10.17
CA VAL A 172 21.32 4.84 9.98
C VAL A 172 22.54 5.14 10.86
N THR A 173 22.74 4.42 11.96
CA THR A 173 23.98 4.57 12.76
C THR A 173 25.24 4.19 11.98
N GLU A 174 25.09 3.38 10.92
CA GLU A 174 26.17 2.93 10.05
C GLU A 174 26.32 3.78 8.77
N LEU A 175 25.51 4.83 8.62
CA LEU A 175 25.53 5.70 7.43
C LEU A 175 26.88 6.41 7.25
N SER A 176 27.52 6.83 8.34
CA SER A 176 28.85 7.45 8.31
C SER A 176 29.92 6.47 7.82
N THR A 177 29.85 5.21 8.24
CA THR A 177 30.72 4.12 7.77
C THR A 177 30.55 3.90 6.28
N LEU A 178 29.30 3.85 5.79
CA LEU A 178 29.00 3.71 4.36
C LEU A 178 29.48 4.92 3.54
N LEU A 179 29.31 6.14 4.05
CA LEU A 179 29.81 7.37 3.41
C LEU A 179 31.34 7.42 3.33
N GLY A 180 32.05 6.86 4.32
CA GLY A 180 33.50 6.76 4.34
C GLY A 180 34.06 5.59 3.52
N ASN A 181 33.31 4.49 3.41
CA ASN A 181 33.71 3.30 2.68
C ASN A 181 32.52 2.65 1.96
N THR A 182 32.38 2.91 0.67
CA THR A 182 31.30 2.37 -0.16
C THR A 182 31.27 0.84 -0.26
N ASN A 183 32.40 0.16 -0.05
CA ASN A 183 32.44 -1.32 -0.02
C ASN A 183 31.67 -1.91 1.17
N TYR A 184 31.37 -1.10 2.19
CA TYR A 184 30.54 -1.51 3.33
C TYR A 184 29.08 -1.80 2.94
N LEU A 185 28.66 -1.42 1.72
CA LEU A 185 27.32 -1.73 1.21
C LEU A 185 26.99 -3.22 1.22
N GLY A 186 27.97 -4.10 0.96
CA GLY A 186 27.76 -5.55 1.04
C GLY A 186 27.27 -6.00 2.42
N SER A 187 27.94 -5.52 3.47
CA SER A 187 27.56 -5.80 4.86
C SER A 187 26.17 -5.25 5.22
N ILE A 188 25.69 -4.21 4.54
CA ILE A 188 24.34 -3.67 4.73
C ILE A 188 23.31 -4.55 4.02
N ILE A 189 23.59 -5.00 2.79
CA ILE A 189 22.70 -5.88 2.01
C ILE A 189 22.52 -7.24 2.71
N GLU A 190 23.58 -7.75 3.35
CA GLU A 190 23.53 -9.05 4.04
C GLU A 190 22.78 -9.00 5.38
N ARG A 191 22.91 -7.91 6.15
CA ARG A 191 22.38 -7.82 7.51
C ARG A 191 21.00 -7.19 7.63
N TYR A 192 20.64 -6.29 6.72
CA TYR A 192 19.37 -5.57 6.77
C TYR A 192 18.38 -6.10 5.73
N PRO A 193 17.06 -6.02 6.00
CA PRO A 193 16.05 -6.38 5.02
C PRO A 193 16.11 -5.44 3.81
N ALA A 194 15.70 -5.94 2.64
CA ALA A 194 15.77 -5.24 1.35
C ALA A 194 15.20 -3.82 1.39
N GLN A 195 14.06 -3.65 2.05
CA GLN A 195 13.43 -2.35 2.28
C GLN A 195 14.38 -1.34 2.96
N VAL A 196 15.11 -1.78 3.99
CA VAL A 196 16.02 -0.93 4.76
C VAL A 196 17.35 -0.76 4.03
N SER A 197 17.86 -1.79 3.36
CA SER A 197 19.04 -1.66 2.49
C SER A 197 18.82 -0.60 1.39
N LEU A 198 17.61 -0.55 0.82
CA LEU A 198 17.24 0.48 -0.15
C LEU A 198 17.18 1.88 0.48
N LEU A 199 16.57 2.02 1.65
CA LEU A 199 16.56 3.30 2.37
C LEU A 199 17.98 3.77 2.70
N MET A 200 18.87 2.86 3.12
CA MET A 200 20.28 3.18 3.39
C MET A 200 20.99 3.73 2.16
N LEU A 201 20.76 3.14 1.00
CA LEU A 201 21.29 3.64 -0.27
C LEU A 201 20.76 5.06 -0.59
N GLN A 202 19.47 5.30 -0.33
CA GLN A 202 18.83 6.60 -0.55
C GLN A 202 19.32 7.68 0.44
N PHE A 203 19.54 7.33 1.71
CA PHE A 203 20.16 8.21 2.70
C PHE A 203 21.60 8.56 2.30
N PHE A 204 22.38 7.55 1.91
CA PHE A 204 23.74 7.70 1.44
C PHE A 204 23.81 8.69 0.27
N TRP A 205 23.02 8.45 -0.78
CA TRP A 205 23.02 9.32 -1.95
C TRP A 205 22.59 10.75 -1.60
N THR A 206 21.54 10.91 -0.78
CA THR A 206 21.06 12.23 -0.37
C THR A 206 22.14 12.99 0.40
N ALA A 207 22.81 12.34 1.35
CA ALA A 207 23.87 12.93 2.15
C ALA A 207 25.10 13.29 1.30
N ASP A 208 25.53 12.39 0.42
CA ASP A 208 26.71 12.60 -0.44
C ASP A 208 26.50 13.74 -1.43
N VAL A 209 25.34 13.80 -2.10
CA VAL A 209 25.02 14.90 -3.01
C VAL A 209 24.90 16.22 -2.27
N THR A 210 24.26 16.22 -1.09
CA THR A 210 24.17 17.42 -0.24
C THR A 210 25.56 17.93 0.12
N GLU A 211 26.46 17.05 0.56
CA GLU A 211 27.85 17.40 0.86
C GLU A 211 28.58 17.96 -0.37
N CYS A 212 28.38 17.35 -1.54
CA CYS A 212 28.99 17.80 -2.79
C CYS A 212 28.50 19.20 -3.21
N ILE A 213 27.22 19.49 -3.03
CA ILE A 213 26.65 20.82 -3.30
C ILE A 213 27.22 21.84 -2.31
N THR A 214 27.21 21.54 -1.02
CA THR A 214 27.68 22.46 0.03
C THR A 214 29.18 22.76 -0.09
N LYS A 215 30.00 21.78 -0.48
CA LYS A 215 31.44 21.97 -0.74
C LYS A 215 31.73 22.62 -2.10
N GLY A 216 30.72 22.86 -2.94
CA GLY A 216 30.88 23.48 -4.25
C GLY A 216 31.53 22.60 -5.31
N VAL A 217 31.69 21.30 -5.07
CA VAL A 217 32.36 20.36 -5.99
C VAL A 217 31.48 19.93 -7.16
N MET A 218 30.20 20.34 -7.19
CA MET A 218 29.32 20.17 -8.35
C MET A 218 29.78 20.99 -9.58
N ARG A 219 30.66 21.99 -9.38
CA ARG A 219 31.29 22.77 -10.46
C ARG A 219 32.64 22.23 -10.90
N ALA A 220 33.16 21.22 -10.19
CA ALA A 220 34.45 20.64 -10.47
C ALA A 220 34.51 20.16 -11.93
N ARG A 221 35.67 20.35 -12.57
CA ARG A 221 35.90 19.94 -13.96
C ARG A 221 37.07 18.96 -14.03
N GLY A 222 37.11 18.15 -15.09
CA GLY A 222 38.19 17.18 -15.29
C GLY A 222 38.28 16.17 -14.14
N LYS A 223 39.48 15.98 -13.59
CA LYS A 223 39.75 14.98 -12.53
C LYS A 223 38.95 15.22 -11.25
N GLU A 224 38.72 16.48 -10.88
CA GLU A 224 37.96 16.82 -9.68
C GLU A 224 36.47 16.44 -9.82
N SER A 225 35.90 16.53 -11.03
CA SER A 225 34.53 16.09 -11.33
C SER A 225 34.37 14.57 -11.17
N ALA A 226 35.38 13.82 -11.64
CA ALA A 226 35.41 12.37 -11.45
C ALA A 226 35.57 12.02 -9.97
N SER A 227 36.41 12.76 -9.24
CA SER A 227 36.60 12.56 -7.80
C SER A 227 35.33 12.81 -6.99
N SER A 228 34.51 13.81 -7.35
CA SER A 228 33.24 14.06 -6.64
C SER A 228 32.17 13.01 -6.95
N ARG A 229 32.25 12.31 -8.09
CA ARG A 229 31.38 11.16 -8.43
C ARG A 229 31.86 9.82 -7.91
N ALA A 230 33.11 9.73 -7.44
CA ALA A 230 33.77 8.46 -7.19
C ALA A 230 32.98 7.52 -6.27
N LYS A 231 32.32 8.06 -5.23
CA LYS A 231 31.48 7.28 -4.32
C LYS A 231 30.24 6.72 -5.03
N CYS A 232 29.50 7.55 -5.76
CA CYS A 232 28.31 7.13 -6.52
C CYS A 232 28.66 6.10 -7.61
N ASP A 233 29.77 6.30 -8.32
CA ASP A 233 30.30 5.36 -9.32
C ASP A 233 30.73 4.03 -8.68
N SER A 234 31.42 4.09 -7.53
CA SER A 234 31.84 2.90 -6.78
C SER A 234 30.64 2.04 -6.37
N VAL A 235 29.60 2.66 -5.81
CA VAL A 235 28.38 1.94 -5.40
C VAL A 235 27.68 1.29 -6.60
N LYS A 236 27.53 1.99 -7.72
CA LYS A 236 26.96 1.39 -8.93
C LYS A 236 27.80 0.21 -9.41
N ASN A 237 29.11 0.37 -9.52
CA ASN A 237 30.00 -0.67 -10.00
C ASN A 237 30.00 -1.90 -9.07
N TYR A 238 29.92 -1.68 -7.75
CA TYR A 238 29.75 -2.75 -6.78
C TYR A 238 28.46 -3.55 -7.05
N LEU A 239 27.33 -2.87 -7.24
CA LEU A 239 26.05 -3.53 -7.53
C LEU A 239 26.05 -4.26 -8.88
N VAL A 240 26.66 -3.69 -9.93
CA VAL A 240 26.83 -4.35 -11.24
C VAL A 240 27.69 -5.61 -11.14
N ASN A 241 28.77 -5.54 -10.37
CA ASN A 241 29.64 -6.71 -10.15
C ASN A 241 28.88 -7.79 -9.36
N LEU A 242 28.08 -7.39 -8.38
CA LEU A 242 27.26 -8.33 -7.60
C LEU A 242 26.18 -9.00 -8.46
N THR A 243 25.49 -8.27 -9.35
CA THR A 243 24.47 -8.86 -10.25
C THR A 243 25.03 -9.89 -11.23
N THR A 244 26.29 -9.73 -11.63
CA THR A 244 27.02 -10.62 -12.56
C THR A 244 27.86 -11.68 -11.86
N SER A 245 27.95 -11.63 -10.53
CA SER A 245 28.72 -12.59 -9.74
C SER A 245 28.07 -13.98 -9.70
N ALA A 246 28.91 -15.02 -9.73
CA ALA A 246 28.49 -16.41 -9.45
C ALA A 246 28.08 -16.60 -7.97
N GLU A 247 28.47 -15.69 -7.08
CA GLU A 247 28.07 -15.70 -5.67
C GLU A 247 26.58 -15.44 -5.50
N LEU A 248 26.03 -14.47 -6.25
CA LEU A 248 24.59 -14.17 -6.22
C LEU A 248 23.74 -15.36 -6.69
N GLU A 249 24.26 -16.21 -7.59
CA GLU A 249 23.57 -17.44 -8.02
C GLU A 249 23.48 -18.50 -6.93
N ARG A 250 24.37 -18.47 -5.94
CA ARG A 250 24.35 -19.37 -4.78
C ARG A 250 23.42 -18.88 -3.66
N GLN A 251 22.99 -17.62 -3.73
CA GLN A 251 22.09 -17.01 -2.76
C GLN A 251 20.61 -17.36 -3.08
N PRO A 252 19.71 -17.26 -2.09
CA PRO A 252 18.27 -17.43 -2.33
C PRO A 252 17.77 -16.46 -3.41
N LYS A 253 16.79 -16.87 -4.23
CA LYS A 253 16.25 -16.06 -5.35
C LYS A 253 15.87 -14.63 -4.94
N ARG A 254 15.36 -14.43 -3.72
CA ARG A 254 15.04 -13.10 -3.18
C ARG A 254 16.23 -12.13 -3.17
N MET A 255 17.46 -12.64 -3.00
CA MET A 255 18.65 -11.80 -2.99
C MET A 255 18.90 -11.19 -4.37
N ARG A 256 18.62 -11.93 -5.44
CA ARG A 256 18.68 -11.39 -6.80
C ARG A 256 17.69 -10.24 -6.98
N THR A 257 16.42 -10.43 -6.58
CA THR A 257 15.39 -9.37 -6.63
C THR A 257 15.77 -8.15 -5.79
N ASN A 258 16.39 -8.35 -4.62
CA ASN A 258 16.91 -7.26 -3.79
C ASN A 258 18.00 -6.46 -4.53
N VAL A 259 19.03 -7.13 -5.05
CA VAL A 259 20.12 -6.46 -5.76
C VAL A 259 19.62 -5.77 -7.04
N GLU A 260 18.73 -6.40 -7.80
CA GLU A 260 18.07 -5.81 -8.98
C GLU A 260 17.25 -4.55 -8.63
N THR A 261 16.66 -4.53 -7.45
CA THR A 261 15.95 -3.35 -6.93
C THR A 261 16.92 -2.23 -6.59
N LEU A 262 18.01 -2.54 -5.88
CA LEU A 262 19.03 -1.56 -5.49
C LEU A 262 19.70 -0.93 -6.72
N ILE A 263 20.09 -1.75 -7.70
CA ILE A 263 20.74 -1.25 -8.92
C ILE A 263 19.80 -0.39 -9.76
N THR A 264 18.51 -0.73 -9.84
CA THR A 264 17.50 0.07 -10.56
C THR A 264 17.46 1.50 -10.03
N ILE A 265 17.45 1.67 -8.71
CA ILE A 265 17.45 3.00 -8.08
C ILE A 265 18.81 3.67 -8.19
N GLN A 266 19.91 2.93 -8.04
CA GLN A 266 21.27 3.48 -8.10
C GLN A 266 21.62 4.04 -9.47
N VAL A 267 21.22 3.36 -10.56
CA VAL A 267 21.49 3.84 -11.93
C VAL A 267 20.83 5.20 -12.16
N HIS A 268 19.57 5.35 -11.76
CA HIS A 268 18.88 6.64 -11.81
C HIS A 268 19.59 7.71 -10.95
N GLN A 269 19.92 7.40 -9.71
CA GLN A 269 20.62 8.32 -8.81
C GLN A 269 21.98 8.79 -9.35
N GLN A 270 22.70 7.92 -10.05
CA GLN A 270 23.93 8.29 -10.74
C GLN A 270 23.67 9.25 -11.91
N GLU A 271 22.66 8.98 -12.74
CA GLU A 271 22.30 9.86 -13.86
C GLU A 271 21.91 11.24 -13.36
N VAL A 272 21.11 11.30 -12.30
CA VAL A 272 20.77 12.56 -11.63
C VAL A 272 22.03 13.27 -11.14
N PHE A 273 22.97 12.58 -10.49
CA PHE A 273 24.23 13.20 -10.04
C PHE A 273 24.96 13.86 -11.22
N ILE A 274 25.09 13.15 -12.34
CA ILE A 274 25.74 13.64 -13.55
C ILE A 274 25.03 14.89 -14.08
N ASP A 275 23.70 14.89 -14.12
CA ASP A 275 22.92 16.03 -14.59
C ASP A 275 23.02 17.23 -13.66
N LEU A 276 23.07 17.03 -12.34
CA LEU A 276 23.31 18.09 -11.37
C LEU A 276 24.71 18.73 -11.54
N GLN A 277 25.74 17.92 -11.86
CA GLN A 277 27.07 18.44 -12.20
C GLN A 277 27.05 19.26 -13.50
N LYS A 278 26.40 18.75 -14.56
CA LYS A 278 26.25 19.49 -15.82
C LYS A 278 25.56 20.83 -15.61
N ALA A 279 24.54 20.86 -14.77
CA ALA A 279 23.84 22.09 -14.37
C ALA A 279 24.67 23.00 -13.44
N SER A 280 25.81 22.53 -12.92
CA SER A 280 26.72 23.30 -12.04
C SER A 280 26.00 23.93 -10.85
N ILE A 281 25.08 23.17 -10.24
CA ILE A 281 24.22 23.64 -9.16
C ILE A 281 25.05 24.17 -7.97
N LYS A 282 24.54 25.23 -7.33
CA LYS A 282 25.30 26.03 -6.34
C LYS A 282 24.74 25.94 -4.92
N GLU A 283 23.47 25.60 -4.81
CA GLU A 283 22.70 25.75 -3.58
C GLU A 283 21.67 24.62 -3.48
N LEU A 284 21.33 24.26 -2.25
CA LEU A 284 20.35 23.22 -1.95
C LEU A 284 18.91 23.64 -2.28
N THR A 285 18.68 24.92 -2.62
CA THR A 285 17.40 25.46 -3.10
C THR A 285 17.25 25.35 -4.62
N HIS A 286 18.28 24.88 -5.33
CA HIS A 286 18.22 24.76 -6.79
C HIS A 286 17.18 23.71 -7.21
N PHE A 287 16.29 24.07 -8.15
CA PHE A 287 15.15 23.22 -8.52
C PHE A 287 15.57 21.82 -9.02
N ASP A 288 16.65 21.70 -9.78
CA ASP A 288 17.13 20.38 -10.24
C ASP A 288 17.49 19.41 -9.12
N TRP A 289 17.85 19.92 -7.94
CA TRP A 289 18.03 19.15 -6.72
C TRP A 289 16.71 18.97 -5.97
N LEU A 290 15.94 20.05 -5.81
CA LEU A 290 14.66 20.00 -5.09
C LEU A 290 13.68 19.00 -5.72
N LYS A 291 13.65 18.89 -7.05
CA LYS A 291 12.72 18.02 -7.79
C LYS A 291 12.97 16.51 -7.56
N GLN A 292 14.11 16.14 -6.99
CA GLN A 292 14.48 14.75 -6.70
C GLN A 292 13.86 14.27 -5.39
N ALA A 293 13.64 12.96 -5.28
CA ALA A 293 13.27 12.35 -4.00
C ALA A 293 14.50 12.26 -3.10
N ARG A 294 14.44 12.94 -1.96
CA ARG A 294 15.55 13.09 -1.00
C ARG A 294 15.14 12.51 0.33
N PHE A 295 16.05 11.76 0.95
CA PHE A 295 15.76 10.98 2.14
C PHE A 295 16.63 11.49 3.28
N TYR A 296 15.99 11.88 4.37
CA TYR A 296 16.64 12.40 5.56
C TYR A 296 16.19 11.60 6.77
N TYR A 297 17.14 11.25 7.62
CA TYR A 297 16.81 10.75 8.95
C TYR A 297 16.92 11.89 9.97
N LYS A 298 15.96 11.97 10.88
CA LYS A 298 15.84 12.97 11.93
C LYS A 298 16.02 12.28 13.30
N PRO A 299 17.26 12.18 13.82
CA PRO A 299 17.56 11.40 15.02
C PRO A 299 16.76 11.84 16.25
N GLU A 300 16.49 13.14 16.38
CA GLU A 300 15.78 13.76 17.49
C GLU A 300 14.31 13.35 17.58
N ARG A 301 13.70 13.01 16.44
CA ARG A 301 12.32 12.52 16.37
C ARG A 301 12.21 11.03 16.07
N ASN A 302 13.33 10.36 15.77
CA ASN A 302 13.36 8.99 15.25
C ASN A 302 12.47 8.83 14.00
N LEU A 303 12.55 9.80 13.08
CA LEU A 303 11.73 9.84 11.87
C LEU A 303 12.59 9.82 10.61
N THR A 304 12.08 9.12 9.60
CA THR A 304 12.57 9.26 8.24
C THR A 304 11.65 10.22 7.50
N ILE A 305 12.25 11.26 6.90
CA ILE A 305 11.56 12.29 6.13
C ILE A 305 11.96 12.15 4.67
N ILE A 306 10.94 12.17 3.82
CA ILE A 306 11.09 12.15 2.37
C ILE A 306 10.68 13.51 1.85
N SER A 307 11.59 14.14 1.15
CA SER A 307 11.40 15.46 0.55
C SER A 307 11.33 15.35 -0.96
N ILE A 308 10.24 15.83 -1.57
CA ILE A 308 10.08 15.96 -3.03
C ILE A 308 9.60 17.38 -3.32
N ALA A 309 10.38 18.12 -4.10
CA ALA A 309 10.23 19.58 -4.25
C ALA A 309 10.26 20.27 -2.88
N ASP A 310 9.19 20.96 -2.51
CA ASP A 310 8.98 21.65 -1.24
C ASP A 310 8.09 20.87 -0.25
N SER A 311 7.72 19.62 -0.59
CA SER A 311 6.92 18.76 0.28
C SER A 311 7.82 17.82 1.09
N ASP A 312 7.70 17.92 2.42
CA ASP A 312 8.27 16.96 3.38
C ASP A 312 7.17 16.02 3.90
N THR A 313 7.42 14.72 3.86
CA THR A 313 6.47 13.71 4.35
C THR A 313 7.20 12.65 5.16
N GLU A 314 6.59 12.20 6.26
CA GLU A 314 7.11 11.10 7.05
C GLU A 314 6.99 9.76 6.30
N TYR A 315 8.09 9.01 6.23
CA TYR A 315 8.08 7.62 5.79
C TYR A 315 7.30 6.76 6.76
N CYS A 316 6.32 6.02 6.25
CA CYS A 316 5.32 5.39 7.10
C CYS A 316 5.72 4.02 7.68
N ASN A 317 6.86 3.46 7.26
CA ASN A 317 7.40 2.21 7.80
C ASN A 317 6.47 0.99 7.63
N GLU A 318 5.53 1.00 6.67
CA GLU A 318 4.81 -0.23 6.28
C GLU A 318 5.85 -1.28 5.87
N TYR A 319 5.75 -2.52 6.35
CA TYR A 319 6.66 -3.56 5.89
C TYR A 319 6.33 -3.93 4.45
N LEU A 320 7.31 -3.68 3.56
CA LEU A 320 7.16 -3.92 2.12
C LEU A 320 7.80 -5.25 1.70
N GLY A 321 8.74 -5.80 2.48
CA GLY A 321 9.53 -6.95 2.07
C GLY A 321 10.41 -6.64 0.85
N VAL A 322 10.57 -7.60 -0.05
CA VAL A 322 11.43 -7.47 -1.24
C VAL A 322 10.59 -7.05 -2.44
N LYS A 323 10.26 -5.75 -2.54
CA LYS A 323 9.48 -5.21 -3.67
C LYS A 323 10.38 -4.70 -4.78
N GLU A 324 10.09 -5.13 -6.00
CA GLU A 324 10.64 -4.52 -7.20
C GLU A 324 10.26 -3.05 -7.31
N ARG A 325 11.19 -2.26 -7.84
CA ARG A 325 11.00 -0.84 -8.11
C ARG A 325 10.84 -0.59 -9.60
N LEU A 326 10.01 0.39 -9.95
CA LEU A 326 9.85 0.86 -11.32
C LEU A 326 11.16 1.53 -11.78
N VAL A 327 11.55 1.31 -13.04
CA VAL A 327 12.65 2.06 -13.63
C VAL A 327 12.26 3.53 -13.72
N ILE A 328 12.99 4.37 -13.01
CA ILE A 328 12.73 5.80 -12.94
C ILE A 328 13.22 6.46 -14.24
N THR A 329 12.32 7.19 -14.89
CA THR A 329 12.53 7.93 -16.14
C THR A 329 12.08 9.39 -15.93
N PRO A 330 12.43 10.32 -16.84
CA PRO A 330 11.94 11.70 -16.76
C PRO A 330 10.41 11.82 -16.72
N LEU A 331 9.69 10.83 -17.28
CA LEU A 331 8.23 10.75 -17.20
C LEU A 331 7.74 10.43 -15.78
N THR A 332 8.36 9.45 -15.13
CA THR A 332 7.99 9.04 -13.77
C THR A 332 8.42 10.08 -12.74
N ASP A 333 9.57 10.75 -12.93
CA ASP A 333 9.99 11.88 -12.08
C ASP A 333 8.97 13.01 -12.10
N ARG A 334 8.49 13.39 -13.29
CA ARG A 334 7.43 14.40 -13.42
C ARG A 334 6.15 13.98 -12.72
N CYS A 335 5.80 12.69 -12.81
CA CYS A 335 4.67 12.13 -12.11
C CYS A 335 4.87 12.19 -10.60
N TYR A 336 6.02 11.76 -10.08
CA TYR A 336 6.40 11.84 -8.67
C TYR A 336 6.24 13.24 -8.10
N ILE A 337 6.79 14.25 -8.78
CA ILE A 337 6.66 15.66 -8.39
C ILE A 337 5.19 16.07 -8.38
N THR A 338 4.43 15.74 -9.43
CA THR A 338 3.03 16.18 -9.51
C THR A 338 2.18 15.53 -8.42
N LEU A 339 2.41 14.26 -8.14
CA LEU A 339 1.65 13.49 -7.14
C LEU A 339 2.03 13.89 -5.71
N SER A 340 3.31 14.08 -5.39
CA SER A 340 3.73 14.55 -4.06
C SER A 340 3.18 15.95 -3.77
N GLN A 341 3.20 16.83 -4.77
CA GLN A 341 2.62 18.16 -4.67
C GLN A 341 1.11 18.13 -4.52
N ALA A 342 0.42 17.19 -5.19
CA ALA A 342 -1.01 17.01 -5.01
C ALA A 342 -1.36 16.69 -3.55
N LEU A 343 -0.63 15.74 -2.94
CA LEU A 343 -0.80 15.38 -1.53
C LEU A 343 -0.53 16.56 -0.60
N ALA A 344 0.56 17.31 -0.83
CA ALA A 344 0.91 18.49 -0.04
C ALA A 344 -0.18 19.59 -0.08
N MET A 345 -0.93 19.67 -1.17
CA MET A 345 -2.05 20.61 -1.35
C MET A 345 -3.40 20.04 -0.93
N TYR A 346 -3.45 18.87 -0.29
CA TYR A 346 -4.69 18.16 0.09
C TYR A 346 -5.58 17.85 -1.11
N MET A 347 -4.97 17.45 -2.24
CA MET A 347 -5.62 17.03 -3.47
C MET A 347 -5.32 15.56 -3.76
N GLY A 348 -6.16 14.92 -4.58
CA GLY A 348 -5.83 13.64 -5.18
C GLY A 348 -4.88 13.80 -6.37
N GLY A 349 -4.29 12.71 -6.83
CA GLY A 349 -3.47 12.65 -8.04
C GLY A 349 -4.18 11.99 -9.22
N ALA A 350 -4.05 12.54 -10.43
CA ALA A 350 -4.69 11.97 -11.62
C ALA A 350 -3.71 11.70 -12.78
N PRO A 351 -2.89 10.64 -12.72
CA PRO A 351 -2.12 10.18 -13.87
C PRO A 351 -3.02 9.77 -15.04
N ALA A 352 -2.83 10.37 -16.21
CA ALA A 352 -3.64 10.12 -17.39
C ALA A 352 -2.78 9.95 -18.64
N GLY A 353 -3.13 9.01 -19.52
CA GLY A 353 -2.41 8.77 -20.77
C GLY A 353 -2.66 7.37 -21.33
N PRO A 354 -2.09 7.02 -22.49
CA PRO A 354 -2.32 5.73 -23.15
C PRO A 354 -2.06 4.49 -22.27
N ALA A 355 -2.53 3.33 -22.72
CA ALA A 355 -2.21 2.06 -22.07
C ALA A 355 -0.69 1.80 -22.06
N GLY A 356 -0.18 1.17 -21.00
CA GLY A 356 1.24 0.82 -20.88
C GLY A 356 2.19 1.97 -20.56
N THR A 357 1.71 3.17 -20.25
CA THR A 357 2.57 4.32 -19.89
C THR A 357 3.00 4.38 -18.42
N GLY A 358 2.64 3.36 -17.63
CA GLY A 358 3.10 3.21 -16.25
C GLY A 358 2.30 3.96 -15.18
N LYS A 359 1.06 4.40 -15.46
CA LYS A 359 0.21 5.16 -14.52
C LYS A 359 0.06 4.52 -13.14
N THR A 360 -0.51 3.31 -13.10
CA THR A 360 -0.77 2.56 -11.87
C THR A 360 0.54 2.17 -11.18
N GLU A 361 1.53 1.72 -11.94
CA GLU A 361 2.83 1.32 -11.39
C GLU A 361 3.63 2.49 -10.83
N THR A 362 3.53 3.69 -11.42
CA THR A 362 4.19 4.89 -10.87
C THR A 362 3.55 5.31 -9.54
N THR A 363 2.22 5.25 -9.42
CA THR A 363 1.52 5.49 -8.15
C THR A 363 1.93 4.48 -7.08
N LYS A 364 1.98 3.19 -7.41
CA LYS A 364 2.42 2.13 -6.48
C LYS A 364 3.87 2.34 -6.07
N ASP A 365 4.74 2.67 -7.01
CA ASP A 365 6.17 2.89 -6.75
C ASP A 365 6.40 4.13 -5.86
N LEU A 366 5.61 5.20 -6.06
CA LEU A 366 5.61 6.36 -5.17
C LEU A 366 5.11 5.99 -3.76
N ALA A 367 4.07 5.18 -3.63
CA ALA A 367 3.61 4.70 -2.33
C ALA A 367 4.71 3.90 -1.59
N ARG A 368 5.44 3.04 -2.31
CA ARG A 368 6.59 2.31 -1.76
C ARG A 368 7.72 3.25 -1.34
N THR A 369 7.96 4.30 -2.12
CA THR A 369 8.89 5.39 -1.77
C THR A 369 8.52 5.98 -0.40
N TYR A 370 7.23 6.22 -0.14
CA TYR A 370 6.75 6.70 1.16
C TYR A 370 6.53 5.61 2.23
N GLY A 371 6.80 4.33 1.93
CA GLY A 371 6.59 3.24 2.87
C GLY A 371 5.12 3.08 3.23
N LYS A 372 4.24 3.28 2.24
CA LYS A 372 2.78 3.31 2.37
C LYS A 372 2.15 2.05 1.79
N PHE A 373 1.13 1.55 2.48
CA PHE A 373 0.22 0.57 1.89
C PHE A 373 -0.63 1.25 0.81
N CYS A 374 -0.52 0.81 -0.44
CA CYS A 374 -1.32 1.27 -1.56
C CYS A 374 -2.17 0.14 -2.11
N VAL A 375 -3.48 0.34 -2.09
CA VAL A 375 -4.48 -0.60 -2.60
C VAL A 375 -4.91 -0.15 -3.99
N VAL A 376 -4.87 -1.07 -4.95
CA VAL A 376 -5.35 -0.83 -6.31
C VAL A 376 -6.77 -1.37 -6.45
N PHE A 377 -7.71 -0.51 -6.84
CA PHE A 377 -9.09 -0.87 -7.12
C PHE A 377 -9.33 -0.80 -8.62
N ASN A 378 -9.60 -1.93 -9.26
CA ASN A 378 -9.94 -1.95 -10.68
C ASN A 378 -11.38 -1.47 -10.86
N CYS A 379 -11.57 -0.31 -11.47
CA CYS A 379 -12.88 0.26 -11.69
C CYS A 379 -13.57 -0.30 -12.94
N SER A 380 -14.88 -0.47 -12.85
CA SER A 380 -15.77 -0.87 -13.94
C SER A 380 -17.07 -0.07 -13.88
N ASP A 381 -17.91 -0.23 -14.91
CA ASP A 381 -19.27 0.30 -15.00
C ASP A 381 -20.22 -0.32 -13.95
N GLN A 382 -19.91 -1.53 -13.47
CA GLN A 382 -20.67 -2.23 -12.41
C GLN A 382 -20.42 -1.66 -11.00
N LEU A 383 -19.46 -0.75 -10.87
CA LEU A 383 -19.03 -0.24 -9.57
C LEU A 383 -20.02 0.83 -9.08
N ASP A 384 -20.74 0.53 -8.00
CA ASP A 384 -21.77 1.41 -7.46
C ASP A 384 -21.24 2.49 -6.48
N ARG A 385 -22.05 3.53 -6.27
CA ARG A 385 -21.73 4.66 -5.38
C ARG A 385 -21.57 4.27 -3.90
N HIS A 386 -22.20 3.20 -3.45
CA HIS A 386 -22.17 2.75 -2.05
C HIS A 386 -20.87 1.98 -1.77
N ALA A 387 -20.44 1.14 -2.70
CA ALA A 387 -19.15 0.47 -2.68
C ALA A 387 -18.00 1.49 -2.67
N MET A 388 -18.06 2.52 -3.52
CA MET A 388 -17.09 3.62 -3.50
C MET A 388 -17.07 4.36 -2.17
N GLY A 389 -18.24 4.68 -1.62
CA GLY A 389 -18.34 5.36 -0.33
C GLY A 389 -17.67 4.57 0.78
N LYS A 390 -17.87 3.25 0.83
CA LYS A 390 -17.21 2.34 1.76
C LYS A 390 -15.68 2.33 1.59
N ILE A 391 -15.19 2.21 0.35
CA ILE A 391 -13.75 2.20 0.06
C ILE A 391 -13.11 3.54 0.47
N ILE A 392 -13.70 4.67 0.09
CA ILE A 392 -13.18 6.02 0.39
C ILE A 392 -13.13 6.26 1.91
N ARG A 393 -14.19 5.86 2.63
CA ARG A 393 -14.26 5.95 4.08
C ARG A 393 -13.27 4.98 4.77
N GLY A 394 -13.03 3.80 4.20
CA GLY A 394 -12.01 2.89 4.66
C GLY A 394 -10.59 3.46 4.51
N LEU A 395 -10.30 4.05 3.35
CA LEU A 395 -9.02 4.71 3.06
C LEU A 395 -8.75 5.85 4.04
N SER A 396 -9.75 6.68 4.37
CA SER A 396 -9.59 7.80 5.32
C SER A 396 -9.20 7.34 6.72
N GLN A 397 -9.53 6.10 7.11
CA GLN A 397 -9.24 5.55 8.43
C GLN A 397 -7.99 4.64 8.46
N ALA A 398 -7.53 4.13 7.31
CA ALA A 398 -6.47 3.12 7.25
C ALA A 398 -5.04 3.70 7.09
N ASN A 399 -4.89 5.02 6.95
CA ASN A 399 -3.62 5.68 6.63
C ASN A 399 -2.95 5.14 5.33
N ALA A 400 -3.79 4.69 4.40
CA ALA A 400 -3.41 4.00 3.16
C ALA A 400 -3.73 4.86 1.93
N TRP A 401 -3.16 4.47 0.79
CA TRP A 401 -3.44 5.10 -0.50
C TRP A 401 -4.36 4.22 -1.33
N GLY A 402 -5.36 4.83 -1.98
CA GLY A 402 -6.21 4.16 -2.95
C GLY A 402 -5.86 4.60 -4.37
N CYS A 403 -5.45 3.66 -5.20
CA CYS A 403 -5.27 3.85 -6.63
C CYS A 403 -6.45 3.22 -7.36
N PHE A 404 -7.37 4.05 -7.86
CA PHE A 404 -8.53 3.61 -8.61
C PHE A 404 -8.14 3.51 -10.09
N ASP A 405 -7.88 2.29 -10.53
CA ASP A 405 -7.42 2.01 -11.88
C ASP A 405 -8.58 2.07 -12.87
N GLU A 406 -8.33 2.64 -14.04
CA GLU A 406 -9.34 2.80 -15.09
C GLU A 406 -10.60 3.56 -14.62
N PHE A 407 -10.40 4.58 -13.78
CA PHE A 407 -11.46 5.30 -13.08
C PHE A 407 -12.56 5.89 -13.99
N ASN A 408 -12.19 6.24 -15.22
CA ASN A 408 -13.10 6.74 -16.24
C ASN A 408 -13.99 5.66 -16.90
N ARG A 409 -13.99 4.41 -16.38
CA ARG A 409 -15.00 3.38 -16.69
C ARG A 409 -16.26 3.49 -15.82
N ILE A 410 -16.18 4.20 -14.70
CA ILE A 410 -17.32 4.38 -13.80
C ILE A 410 -18.37 5.25 -14.50
N ASP A 411 -19.64 4.89 -14.35
CA ASP A 411 -20.77 5.64 -14.89
C ASP A 411 -20.81 7.09 -14.38
N LEU A 412 -21.16 8.02 -15.27
CA LEU A 412 -21.17 9.45 -14.98
C LEU A 412 -22.01 9.83 -13.73
N PRO A 413 -23.23 9.30 -13.52
CA PRO A 413 -24.00 9.58 -12.30
C PRO A 413 -23.29 9.12 -11.02
N VAL A 414 -22.55 8.01 -11.08
CA VAL A 414 -21.79 7.50 -9.93
C VAL A 414 -20.59 8.39 -9.66
N LEU A 415 -19.86 8.80 -10.71
CA LEU A 415 -18.72 9.73 -10.61
C LEU A 415 -19.08 11.03 -9.88
N SER A 416 -20.27 11.59 -10.14
CA SER A 416 -20.72 12.81 -9.45
C SER A 416 -20.89 12.63 -7.93
N VAL A 417 -21.38 11.47 -7.48
CA VAL A 417 -21.49 11.16 -6.04
C VAL A 417 -20.10 10.90 -5.44
N VAL A 418 -19.24 10.20 -6.17
CA VAL A 418 -17.85 9.95 -5.75
C VAL A 418 -17.09 11.26 -5.55
N ALA A 419 -17.32 12.28 -6.39
CA ALA A 419 -16.72 13.60 -6.20
C ALA A 419 -17.06 14.20 -4.83
N GLN A 420 -18.30 14.06 -4.36
CA GLN A 420 -18.72 14.54 -3.04
C GLN A 420 -18.06 13.73 -1.91
N GLN A 421 -17.94 12.41 -2.09
CA GLN A 421 -17.27 11.51 -1.14
C GLN A 421 -15.79 11.88 -0.97
N VAL A 422 -15.05 12.02 -2.07
CA VAL A 422 -13.63 12.42 -2.04
C VAL A 422 -13.48 13.84 -1.49
N SER A 423 -14.30 14.79 -1.95
CA SER A 423 -14.26 16.17 -1.47
C SER A 423 -14.46 16.27 0.04
N CYS A 424 -15.35 15.46 0.62
CA CYS A 424 -15.59 15.42 2.06
C CYS A 424 -14.31 15.08 2.84
N VAL A 425 -13.56 14.06 2.40
CA VAL A 425 -12.30 13.66 3.03
C VAL A 425 -11.21 14.72 2.82
N LEU A 426 -11.03 15.20 1.59
CA LEU A 426 -9.99 16.19 1.27
C LEU A 426 -10.20 17.52 2.01
N GLN A 427 -11.45 17.96 2.18
CA GLN A 427 -11.77 19.14 2.98
C GLN A 427 -11.44 18.94 4.46
N ALA A 428 -11.73 17.75 5.00
CA ALA A 428 -11.40 17.42 6.38
C ALA A 428 -9.87 17.40 6.62
N LEU A 429 -9.11 16.89 5.64
CA LEU A 429 -7.64 16.92 5.66
C LEU A 429 -7.10 18.36 5.64
N LYS A 430 -7.62 19.19 4.73
CA LYS A 430 -7.24 20.61 4.63
C LYS A 430 -7.54 21.41 5.91
N GLN A 431 -8.55 20.97 6.66
CA GLN A 431 -8.93 21.54 7.96
C GLN A 431 -8.18 20.91 9.14
N HIS A 432 -7.25 19.98 8.89
CA HIS A 432 -6.47 19.27 9.92
C HIS A 432 -7.33 18.60 10.99
N LYS A 433 -8.46 18.03 10.58
CA LYS A 433 -9.37 17.32 11.51
C LYS A 433 -8.83 15.95 11.86
N GLU A 434 -9.02 15.52 13.11
CA GLU A 434 -8.79 14.13 13.54
C GLU A 434 -10.01 13.25 13.26
N LYS A 435 -11.22 13.84 13.24
CA LYS A 435 -12.49 13.18 12.95
C LYS A 435 -13.39 14.08 12.12
N PHE A 436 -14.25 13.50 11.29
CA PHE A 436 -15.18 14.22 10.44
C PHE A 436 -16.46 13.44 10.23
N ILE A 437 -17.53 14.12 9.82
CA ILE A 437 -18.79 13.48 9.44
C ILE A 437 -18.69 13.16 7.95
N PHE A 438 -18.71 11.88 7.60
CA PHE A 438 -18.72 11.45 6.20
C PHE A 438 -20.11 11.67 5.60
N ILE A 439 -20.24 11.58 4.27
CA ILE A 439 -21.49 11.89 3.56
C ILE A 439 -22.67 10.98 3.93
N ASP A 440 -22.41 9.83 4.56
CA ASP A 440 -23.42 8.91 5.08
C ASP A 440 -23.92 9.29 6.49
N GLY A 441 -23.42 10.40 7.04
CA GLY A 441 -23.76 10.91 8.37
C GLY A 441 -22.93 10.31 9.50
N GLN A 442 -22.02 9.37 9.22
CA GLN A 442 -21.24 8.72 10.27
C GLN A 442 -19.98 9.52 10.62
N VAL A 443 -19.70 9.64 11.92
CA VAL A 443 -18.44 10.17 12.43
C VAL A 443 -17.33 9.16 12.12
N THR A 444 -16.31 9.62 11.41
CA THR A 444 -15.22 8.81 10.86
C THR A 444 -13.90 9.40 11.32
N ASP A 445 -12.98 8.53 11.73
CA ASP A 445 -11.61 8.93 12.06
C ASP A 445 -10.85 9.30 10.77
N LEU A 446 -9.99 10.32 10.84
CA LEU A 446 -9.20 10.79 9.71
C LEU A 446 -7.72 10.59 9.98
N MET A 447 -7.12 9.73 9.17
CA MET A 447 -5.68 9.55 9.12
C MET A 447 -5.07 10.54 8.13
N PRO A 448 -4.12 11.39 8.55
CA PRO A 448 -3.58 12.47 7.72
C PRO A 448 -2.83 12.00 6.48
N GLY A 449 -2.36 10.75 6.46
CA GLY A 449 -1.62 10.19 5.33
C GLY A 449 -2.46 9.43 4.31
N VAL A 450 -3.80 9.59 4.30
CA VAL A 450 -4.66 9.07 3.23
C VAL A 450 -4.35 9.76 1.90
N GLY A 451 -4.36 8.99 0.81
CA GLY A 451 -4.12 9.50 -0.55
C GLY A 451 -5.09 8.89 -1.56
N PHE A 452 -5.59 9.71 -2.47
CA PHE A 452 -6.49 9.29 -3.54
C PHE A 452 -5.84 9.49 -4.90
N PHE A 453 -5.76 8.42 -5.69
CA PHE A 453 -5.18 8.46 -7.03
C PHE A 453 -6.15 7.82 -8.02
N ILE A 454 -6.37 8.49 -9.15
CA ILE A 454 -7.20 7.97 -10.23
C ILE A 454 -6.35 7.83 -11.49
N THR A 455 -6.35 6.67 -12.12
CA THR A 455 -5.67 6.50 -13.42
C THR A 455 -6.69 6.47 -14.54
N MET A 456 -6.33 7.06 -15.68
CA MET A 456 -7.24 7.17 -16.81
C MET A 456 -6.55 6.95 -18.15
N ASN A 457 -7.29 6.31 -19.06
CA ASN A 457 -6.97 6.21 -20.48
C ASN A 457 -7.90 7.16 -21.27
N PRO A 458 -7.51 8.42 -21.55
CA PRO A 458 -8.35 9.35 -22.29
C PRO A 458 -8.48 8.93 -23.77
N GLY A 459 -9.61 9.27 -24.40
CA GLY A 459 -9.85 9.07 -25.83
C GLY A 459 -10.22 7.65 -26.28
N TYR A 460 -10.34 6.69 -25.35
CA TYR A 460 -10.80 5.33 -25.65
C TYR A 460 -12.34 5.26 -25.66
N ALA A 461 -12.91 4.39 -26.49
CA ALA A 461 -14.34 4.12 -26.52
C ALA A 461 -14.84 3.61 -25.14
N GLY A 462 -16.03 4.05 -24.74
CA GLY A 462 -16.64 3.69 -23.45
C GLY A 462 -16.03 4.40 -22.24
N ARG A 463 -15.22 5.44 -22.43
CA ARG A 463 -14.63 6.22 -21.35
C ARG A 463 -15.36 7.54 -21.13
N GLN A 464 -15.68 7.83 -19.88
CA GLN A 464 -16.33 9.09 -19.50
C GLN A 464 -15.30 10.21 -19.36
N GLU A 465 -15.68 11.43 -19.73
CA GLU A 465 -14.97 12.60 -19.25
C GLU A 465 -15.28 12.83 -17.78
N LEU A 466 -14.26 13.15 -16.97
CA LEU A 466 -14.50 13.45 -15.57
C LEU A 466 -15.37 14.71 -15.42
N PRO A 467 -16.41 14.68 -14.57
CA PRO A 467 -17.14 15.88 -14.17
C PRO A 467 -16.21 16.97 -13.64
N GLU A 468 -16.53 18.24 -13.88
CA GLU A 468 -15.68 19.36 -13.48
C GLU A 468 -15.48 19.44 -11.96
N ASN A 469 -16.54 19.18 -11.19
CA ASN A 469 -16.49 19.11 -9.73
C ASN A 469 -15.58 17.99 -9.20
N LEU A 470 -15.29 16.97 -10.01
CA LEU A 470 -14.31 15.95 -9.69
C LEU A 470 -12.91 16.38 -10.14
N LYS A 471 -12.76 16.92 -11.35
CA LYS A 471 -11.46 17.38 -11.89
C LYS A 471 -10.74 18.33 -10.93
N ILE A 472 -11.47 19.27 -10.32
CA ILE A 472 -10.91 20.24 -9.37
C ILE A 472 -10.32 19.61 -8.09
N LEU A 473 -10.67 18.37 -7.76
CA LEU A 473 -10.15 17.66 -6.57
C LEU A 473 -8.82 16.95 -6.84
N PHE A 474 -8.44 16.81 -8.11
CA PHE A 474 -7.27 16.03 -8.53
C PHE A 474 -6.29 16.87 -9.33
N ARG A 475 -5.00 16.73 -9.02
CA ARG A 475 -3.93 17.29 -9.85
C ARG A 475 -3.59 16.30 -10.95
N GLY A 476 -3.88 16.67 -12.19
CA GLY A 476 -3.59 15.84 -13.37
C GLY A 476 -2.11 15.79 -13.74
N VAL A 477 -1.65 14.64 -14.23
CA VAL A 477 -0.34 14.51 -14.89
C VAL A 477 -0.44 13.64 -16.13
N THR A 478 -0.01 14.17 -17.27
CA THR A 478 -0.06 13.44 -18.54
C THR A 478 1.16 12.52 -18.71
N MET A 479 0.90 11.23 -18.88
CA MET A 479 1.89 10.17 -19.08
C MET A 479 1.80 9.62 -20.51
N MET A 480 2.54 10.20 -21.46
CA MET A 480 2.38 9.90 -22.90
C MET A 480 3.28 8.78 -23.42
N ILE A 481 4.61 8.92 -23.32
CA ILE A 481 5.57 7.99 -23.93
C ILE A 481 6.63 7.65 -22.88
N PRO A 482 6.74 6.38 -22.45
CA PRO A 482 7.82 5.96 -21.58
C PRO A 482 9.16 5.99 -22.33
N ASP A 483 10.23 6.38 -21.63
CA ASP A 483 11.57 6.37 -22.19
C ASP A 483 12.09 4.93 -22.28
N ARG A 484 11.87 4.31 -23.44
CA ARG A 484 12.28 2.93 -23.70
C ARG A 484 13.79 2.75 -23.66
N GLN A 485 14.58 3.75 -24.01
CA GLN A 485 16.04 3.63 -24.03
C GLN A 485 16.57 3.52 -22.60
N THR A 486 16.10 4.38 -21.70
CA THR A 486 16.43 4.32 -20.27
C THR A 486 15.95 3.00 -19.65
N ILE A 487 14.73 2.55 -19.99
CA ILE A 487 14.22 1.27 -19.50
C ILE A 487 15.08 0.09 -19.96
N MET A 488 15.42 0.03 -21.26
CA MET A 488 16.28 -1.02 -21.80
C MET A 488 17.67 -0.99 -21.16
N LYS A 489 18.28 0.18 -21.01
CA LYS A 489 19.60 0.34 -20.40
C LYS A 489 19.68 -0.18 -18.95
N VAL A 490 18.58 -0.07 -18.21
CA VAL A 490 18.54 -0.52 -16.80
C VAL A 490 18.21 -2.01 -16.70
N LYS A 491 17.35 -2.53 -17.58
CA LYS A 491 16.86 -3.91 -17.54
C LYS A 491 17.73 -4.91 -18.32
N LEU A 492 18.46 -4.45 -19.33
CA LEU A 492 19.36 -5.24 -20.19
C LEU A 492 20.81 -4.84 -19.91
#